data_AF-A0A4Q5R385-F1
#
_entry.id   AF-A0A4Q5R385-F1
#
_cell.length_a   1.000
_cell.length_b   1.000
_cell.length_c   1.000
_cell.angle_alpha   90.00
_cell.angle_beta   90.00
_cell.angle_gamma   90.00
#
_symmetry.space_group_name_H-M   'P 1'
#
loop_
_entity.id
_entity.type
_entity.pdbx_description
1 polymer ?
#
loop_
_entity_poly.entity_id
_entity_poly.type
_entity_poly.pdbx_seq_one_letter_code
_entity_poly.pdbx_strand_id
1 'polypeptide(L)'
;FYNDWRAETPWGHNRPDYGRPEVRRYILDNALMWLEDYHCDGLRMDAIAFIRNVHGEEDPNADLPDGWTLMRWVNEEIRNRQPWKITIAEDLRGNPAITRTPEDGGEGFSAQWSASFIYPVHEALTTMNDADRDMHAISRAICTHYNGDAFQRVIYTESHDEVANGKCRLPEEIGGGDVESYFAKKRMVLGAALTLTAPGIPMLFQGQEFLAPGSFNDTEPLQWDWAEAHAGLTQLYRDLIALRRDLRGVTPGLRGQGCHVFHVNNDDKVVAFARWDDSPENATIVVVNFANQARPGYTIGLPAQGSWTVRFNSDWQGYDQDFQNFTCYGADAQWGDYDGFPQHGSFDLAPYGVIVLSR
;
A
#
# COMPACT_ATOMS: atom_id res chain seq x y z
N PHE A 1 -14.34 16.61 27.90
CA PHE A 1 -14.69 15.19 27.70
C PHE A 1 -16.19 15.05 27.82
N TYR A 2 -16.78 14.11 27.09
CA TYR A 2 -18.18 13.73 27.35
C TYR A 2 -18.29 13.26 28.82
N ASN A 3 -19.42 13.52 29.46
CA ASN A 3 -19.68 13.10 30.84
C ASN A 3 -20.81 12.04 30.90
N ASP A 4 -21.08 11.39 29.77
CA ASP A 4 -22.10 10.36 29.60
C ASP A 4 -21.53 9.11 28.90
N TRP A 5 -22.39 8.23 28.41
CA TRP A 5 -22.01 6.97 27.76
C TRP A 5 -21.14 7.19 26.50
N ARG A 6 -21.19 8.36 25.86
CA ARG A 6 -20.35 8.70 24.71
C ARG A 6 -18.90 8.96 25.10
N ALA A 7 -18.55 8.94 26.38
CA ALA A 7 -17.15 9.09 26.78
C ALA A 7 -16.34 7.79 26.67
N GLU A 8 -17.03 6.63 26.59
CA GLU A 8 -16.41 5.31 26.58
C GLU A 8 -15.68 5.03 25.26
N THR A 9 -14.44 4.57 25.36
CA THR A 9 -13.60 4.09 24.25
C THR A 9 -12.93 2.78 24.66
N PRO A 10 -12.39 1.98 23.71
CA PRO A 10 -11.59 0.79 24.05
C PRO A 10 -10.38 1.08 24.95
N TRP A 11 -9.94 2.35 25.02
CA TRP A 11 -8.77 2.78 25.80
C TRP A 11 -9.15 3.55 27.07
N GLY A 12 -10.44 3.62 27.41
CA GLY A 12 -10.96 4.21 28.63
C GLY A 12 -12.02 5.30 28.43
N HIS A 13 -12.49 5.85 29.55
CA HIS A 13 -13.52 6.88 29.61
C HIS A 13 -12.93 8.27 29.42
N ASN A 14 -12.57 8.61 28.18
CA ASN A 14 -11.75 9.78 27.86
C ASN A 14 -12.06 10.43 26.51
N ARG A 15 -13.21 10.15 25.87
CA ARG A 15 -13.56 10.80 24.59
C ARG A 15 -13.78 12.32 24.78
N PRO A 16 -13.10 13.19 24.02
CA PRO A 16 -13.36 14.63 24.03
C PRO A 16 -14.83 14.93 23.68
N ASP A 17 -15.38 16.00 24.26
CA ASP A 17 -16.74 16.43 23.92
C ASP A 17 -16.68 17.27 22.65
N TYR A 18 -16.95 16.65 21.51
CA TYR A 18 -16.85 17.31 20.20
C TYR A 18 -17.94 18.35 19.96
N GLY A 19 -19.00 18.40 20.79
CA GLY A 19 -20.06 19.41 20.69
C GLY A 19 -19.69 20.72 21.37
N ARG A 20 -18.71 20.68 22.29
CA ARG A 20 -18.30 21.85 23.08
C ARG A 20 -17.40 22.80 22.26
N PRO A 21 -17.78 24.09 22.07
CA PRO A 21 -17.04 25.02 21.20
C PRO A 21 -15.56 25.18 21.56
N GLU A 22 -15.22 25.23 22.85
CA GLU A 22 -13.82 25.41 23.27
C GLU A 22 -12.97 24.17 22.97
N VAL A 23 -13.54 22.97 23.06
CA VAL A 23 -12.85 21.71 22.71
C VAL A 23 -12.60 21.64 21.21
N ARG A 24 -13.62 21.95 20.40
CA ARG A 24 -13.50 22.00 18.94
C ARG A 24 -12.41 22.99 18.52
N ARG A 25 -12.44 24.19 19.09
CA ARG A 25 -11.48 25.25 18.77
C ARG A 25 -10.07 24.84 19.14
N TYR A 26 -9.88 24.22 20.31
CA TYR A 26 -8.58 23.69 20.73
C TYR A 26 -8.03 22.67 19.71
N ILE A 27 -8.85 21.72 19.26
CA ILE A 27 -8.43 20.70 18.30
C ILE A 27 -8.05 21.33 16.95
N LEU A 28 -8.87 22.25 16.44
CA LEU A 28 -8.53 22.97 15.20
C LEU A 28 -7.24 23.77 15.34
N ASP A 29 -7.13 24.60 16.38
CA ASP A 29 -5.96 25.46 16.56
C ASP A 29 -4.68 24.64 16.75
N ASN A 30 -4.77 23.46 17.39
CA ASN A 30 -3.64 22.54 17.49
C ASN A 30 -3.24 21.94 16.14
N ALA A 31 -4.22 21.53 15.32
CA ALA A 31 -3.94 21.03 13.97
C ALA A 31 -3.27 22.12 13.12
N LEU A 32 -3.81 23.34 13.15
CA LEU A 32 -3.24 24.47 12.41
C LEU A 32 -1.85 24.86 12.92
N MET A 33 -1.59 24.83 14.23
CA MET A 33 -0.26 25.11 14.80
C MET A 33 0.83 24.22 14.19
N TRP A 34 0.61 22.89 14.10
CA TRP A 34 1.58 21.99 13.47
C TRP A 34 1.86 22.33 12.00
N LEU A 35 0.83 22.77 11.28
CA LEU A 35 0.95 23.11 9.87
C LEU A 35 1.53 24.52 9.67
N GLU A 36 1.12 25.51 10.44
CA GLU A 36 1.45 26.92 10.25
C GLU A 36 2.74 27.31 10.96
N ASP A 37 2.98 26.83 12.19
CA ASP A 37 4.14 27.25 13.00
C ASP A 37 5.31 26.27 12.85
N TYR A 38 5.02 24.96 12.77
CA TYR A 38 6.04 23.92 12.64
C TYR A 38 6.25 23.45 11.20
N HIS A 39 5.48 24.01 10.26
CA HIS A 39 5.62 23.77 8.82
C HIS A 39 5.53 22.29 8.39
N CYS A 40 4.82 21.43 9.13
CA CYS A 40 4.58 20.05 8.70
C CYS A 40 3.81 20.02 7.36
N ASP A 41 4.13 19.09 6.46
CA ASP A 41 3.47 19.00 5.14
C ASP A 41 2.09 18.33 5.18
N GLY A 42 1.73 17.72 6.31
CA GLY A 42 0.45 17.05 6.48
C GLY A 42 0.25 16.49 7.87
N LEU A 43 -0.94 15.94 8.10
CA LEU A 43 -1.35 15.29 9.34
C LEU A 43 -1.95 13.92 9.03
N ARG A 44 -1.53 12.88 9.76
CA ARG A 44 -2.27 11.62 9.84
C ARG A 44 -3.05 11.60 11.15
N MET A 45 -4.33 11.31 11.07
CA MET A 45 -5.24 11.23 12.22
C MET A 45 -5.60 9.76 12.45
N ASP A 46 -5.26 9.28 13.63
CA ASP A 46 -5.45 7.91 14.07
C ASP A 46 -6.88 7.67 14.59
N ALA A 47 -7.37 6.44 14.41
CA ALA A 47 -8.61 5.92 14.96
C ALA A 47 -9.83 6.84 14.75
N ILE A 48 -9.94 7.48 13.58
CA ILE A 48 -10.99 8.49 13.33
C ILE A 48 -12.39 7.88 13.32
N ALA A 49 -12.50 6.57 13.11
CA ALA A 49 -13.74 5.82 13.27
C ALA A 49 -14.35 6.06 14.67
N PHE A 50 -13.54 6.15 15.73
CA PHE A 50 -14.01 6.42 17.10
C PHE A 50 -14.33 7.90 17.38
N ILE A 51 -13.95 8.81 16.48
CA ILE A 51 -14.33 10.23 16.53
C ILE A 51 -15.75 10.39 15.99
N ARG A 52 -16.07 9.71 14.88
CA ARG A 52 -17.38 9.79 14.22
C ARG A 52 -18.41 8.79 14.73
N ASN A 53 -18.00 7.75 15.46
CA ASN A 53 -18.90 6.71 15.98
C ASN A 53 -18.43 6.22 17.37
N VAL A 54 -19.35 5.95 18.29
CA VAL A 54 -19.02 5.55 19.67
C VAL A 54 -18.30 4.20 19.72
N HIS A 55 -18.60 3.29 18.80
CA HIS A 55 -17.99 1.96 18.73
C HIS A 55 -16.91 1.86 17.64
N GLY A 56 -16.68 2.93 16.87
CA GLY A 56 -15.78 2.90 15.73
C GLY A 56 -16.27 1.97 14.62
N GLU A 57 -17.59 1.78 14.52
CA GLU A 57 -18.26 0.95 13.51
C GLU A 57 -19.06 1.82 12.53
N GLU A 58 -19.79 1.20 11.60
CA GLU A 58 -20.70 1.86 10.65
C GLU A 58 -22.17 1.77 11.11
N ASP A 59 -22.44 1.72 12.43
CA ASP A 59 -23.81 1.73 12.99
C ASP A 59 -24.32 3.17 13.17
N PRO A 60 -25.33 3.61 12.39
CA PRO A 60 -25.84 4.98 12.46
C PRO A 60 -26.42 5.38 13.82
N ASN A 61 -26.85 4.41 14.65
CA ASN A 61 -27.39 4.71 15.98
C ASN A 61 -26.31 5.13 16.99
N ALA A 62 -25.05 4.76 16.71
CA ALA A 62 -23.89 5.08 17.52
C ALA A 62 -23.07 6.26 16.96
N ASP A 63 -23.54 6.91 15.89
CA ASP A 63 -22.84 8.02 15.28
C ASP A 63 -22.72 9.23 16.21
N LEU A 64 -21.62 9.96 16.03
CA LEU A 64 -21.29 11.21 16.70
C LEU A 64 -21.26 12.34 15.66
N PRO A 65 -22.39 13.00 15.37
CA PRO A 65 -22.45 14.09 14.39
C PRO A 65 -21.51 15.25 14.70
N ASP A 66 -21.29 15.53 15.99
CA ASP A 66 -20.33 16.54 16.44
C ASP A 66 -18.90 16.18 16.05
N GLY A 67 -18.54 14.90 16.11
CA GLY A 67 -17.24 14.38 15.69
C GLY A 67 -17.05 14.52 14.18
N TRP A 68 -18.03 14.04 13.39
CA TRP A 68 -18.03 14.18 11.93
C TRP A 68 -17.86 15.64 11.49
N THR A 69 -18.67 16.54 12.06
CA THR A 69 -18.62 17.97 11.71
C THR A 69 -17.34 18.66 12.20
N LEU A 70 -16.70 18.17 13.28
CA LEU A 70 -15.40 18.67 13.73
C LEU A 70 -14.32 18.36 12.70
N MET A 71 -14.21 17.11 12.30
CA MET A 71 -13.19 16.66 11.35
C MET A 71 -13.38 17.30 9.99
N ARG A 72 -14.62 17.38 9.52
CA ARG A 72 -14.99 18.16 8.32
C ARG A 72 -14.50 19.60 8.42
N TRP A 73 -14.79 20.28 9.53
CA TRP A 73 -14.37 21.67 9.73
C TRP A 73 -12.84 21.82 9.73
N VAL A 74 -12.12 20.90 10.39
CA VAL A 74 -10.65 20.90 10.39
C VAL A 74 -10.09 20.74 8.97
N ASN A 75 -10.61 19.78 8.20
CA ASN A 75 -10.18 19.57 6.81
C ASN A 75 -10.56 20.74 5.89
N GLU A 76 -11.73 21.37 6.08
CA GLU A 76 -12.13 22.59 5.35
C GLU A 76 -11.16 23.75 5.63
N GLU A 77 -10.81 24.00 6.88
CA GLU A 77 -9.86 25.07 7.25
C GLU A 77 -8.46 24.82 6.66
N ILE A 78 -7.96 23.58 6.74
CA ILE A 78 -6.66 23.21 6.15
C ILE A 78 -6.69 23.41 4.63
N ARG A 79 -7.74 22.94 3.94
CA ARG A 79 -7.90 23.09 2.49
C ARG A 79 -7.98 24.54 2.05
N ASN A 80 -8.71 25.37 2.80
CA ASN A 80 -8.90 26.79 2.46
C ASN A 80 -7.62 27.62 2.65
N ARG A 81 -6.78 27.27 3.63
CA ARG A 81 -5.56 28.03 3.97
C ARG A 81 -4.31 27.48 3.30
N GLN A 82 -4.21 26.17 3.19
CA GLN A 82 -2.99 25.44 2.83
C GLN A 82 -3.30 24.21 1.94
N PRO A 83 -3.92 24.38 0.75
CA PRO A 83 -4.41 23.28 -0.10
C PRO A 83 -3.33 22.32 -0.62
N TRP A 84 -2.05 22.67 -0.50
CA TRP A 84 -0.91 21.81 -0.86
C TRP A 84 -0.55 20.79 0.25
N LYS A 85 -1.20 20.85 1.41
CA LYS A 85 -0.97 19.93 2.53
C LYS A 85 -1.92 18.76 2.49
N ILE A 86 -1.45 17.62 2.99
CA ILE A 86 -2.21 16.37 2.98
C ILE A 86 -2.78 16.04 4.36
N THR A 87 -4.03 15.61 4.43
CA THR A 87 -4.60 14.97 5.63
C THR A 87 -4.93 13.51 5.34
N ILE A 88 -4.51 12.62 6.24
CA ILE A 88 -4.65 11.18 6.09
C ILE A 88 -5.47 10.63 7.26
N ALA A 89 -6.58 9.95 6.94
CA ALA A 89 -7.40 9.28 7.93
C ALA A 89 -6.96 7.81 8.11
N GLU A 90 -6.87 7.35 9.35
CA GLU A 90 -6.98 5.93 9.66
C GLU A 90 -8.40 5.65 10.18
N ASP A 91 -9.24 5.16 9.27
CA ASP A 91 -10.64 4.76 9.52
C ASP A 91 -10.82 3.24 9.35
N LEU A 92 -10.16 2.68 8.33
CA LEU A 92 -10.15 1.25 8.00
C LEU A 92 -11.54 0.60 7.83
N ARG A 93 -12.63 1.36 7.67
CA ARG A 93 -13.97 0.83 7.34
C ARG A 93 -14.29 0.88 5.85
N GLY A 94 -13.44 1.52 5.06
CA GLY A 94 -13.62 1.62 3.61
C GLY A 94 -14.73 2.59 3.20
N ASN A 95 -15.07 3.54 4.07
CA ASN A 95 -16.10 4.53 3.80
C ASN A 95 -15.59 5.61 2.83
N PRO A 96 -16.12 5.71 1.59
CA PRO A 96 -15.65 6.69 0.61
C PRO A 96 -15.98 8.14 1.00
N ALA A 97 -16.88 8.37 1.96
CA ALA A 97 -17.23 9.71 2.42
C ALA A 97 -16.09 10.37 3.22
N ILE A 98 -15.16 9.60 3.79
CA ILE A 98 -14.01 10.13 4.55
C ILE A 98 -13.13 11.04 3.67
N THR A 99 -12.86 10.61 2.43
CA THR A 99 -12.00 11.33 1.48
C THR A 99 -12.74 12.15 0.45
N ARG A 100 -14.07 12.12 0.49
CA ARG A 100 -14.92 12.96 -0.36
C ARG A 100 -14.85 14.41 0.10
N THR A 101 -15.01 15.35 -0.83
CA THR A 101 -15.02 16.77 -0.53
C THR A 101 -16.17 17.13 0.42
N PRO A 102 -16.03 18.17 1.26
CA PRO A 102 -17.11 18.65 2.10
C PRO A 102 -18.35 19.12 1.31
N GLU A 103 -18.14 19.69 0.12
CA GLU A 103 -19.21 20.11 -0.79
C GLU A 103 -20.07 18.93 -1.25
N ASP A 104 -19.46 17.76 -1.46
CA ASP A 104 -20.13 16.53 -1.84
C ASP A 104 -20.56 15.67 -0.62
N GLY A 105 -20.59 16.27 0.56
CA GLY A 105 -21.04 15.64 1.81
C GLY A 105 -20.01 14.73 2.49
N GLY A 106 -18.74 14.84 2.13
CA GLY A 106 -17.64 14.12 2.77
C GLY A 106 -17.02 14.83 3.97
N GLU A 107 -16.07 14.15 4.61
CA GLU A 107 -15.29 14.66 5.75
C GLU A 107 -14.03 15.42 5.29
N GLY A 108 -13.66 15.30 4.01
CA GLY A 108 -12.67 16.16 3.37
C GLY A 108 -11.21 15.76 3.55
N PHE A 109 -10.91 14.55 4.03
CA PHE A 109 -9.54 14.05 4.06
C PHE A 109 -8.95 13.90 2.66
N SER A 110 -7.64 14.07 2.52
CA SER A 110 -6.97 13.85 1.24
C SER A 110 -6.85 12.36 0.91
N ALA A 111 -6.59 11.51 1.90
CA ALA A 111 -6.50 10.06 1.74
C ALA A 111 -6.91 9.31 3.01
N GLN A 112 -7.16 8.02 2.89
CA GLN A 112 -7.41 7.13 4.03
C GLN A 112 -6.62 5.81 3.92
N TRP A 113 -6.31 5.19 5.05
CA TRP A 113 -5.70 3.86 5.07
C TRP A 113 -6.60 2.81 4.42
N SER A 114 -6.01 1.95 3.58
CA SER A 114 -6.74 1.03 2.71
C SER A 114 -6.83 -0.38 3.28
N ALA A 115 -7.86 -0.64 4.10
CA ALA A 115 -8.21 -2.00 4.54
C ALA A 115 -8.32 -3.00 3.36
N SER A 116 -8.88 -2.55 2.23
CA SER A 116 -9.03 -3.34 1.01
C SER A 116 -7.71 -3.70 0.30
N PHE A 117 -6.58 -3.17 0.78
CA PHE A 117 -5.25 -3.53 0.28
C PHE A 117 -4.52 -4.38 1.31
N ILE A 118 -4.37 -3.88 2.54
CA ILE A 118 -3.56 -4.56 3.57
C ILE A 118 -4.05 -5.98 3.84
N TYR A 119 -5.35 -6.19 4.10
CA TYR A 119 -5.86 -7.50 4.48
C TYR A 119 -5.70 -8.58 3.39
N PRO A 120 -6.17 -8.40 2.14
CA PRO A 120 -5.99 -9.42 1.11
C PRO A 120 -4.52 -9.63 0.71
N VAL A 121 -3.68 -8.57 0.76
CA VAL A 121 -2.24 -8.73 0.48
C VAL A 121 -1.57 -9.50 1.62
N HIS A 122 -1.82 -9.13 2.88
CA HIS A 122 -1.28 -9.83 4.04
C HIS A 122 -1.68 -11.30 4.03
N GLU A 123 -2.98 -11.60 3.86
CA GLU A 123 -3.49 -12.96 3.75
C GLU A 123 -2.77 -13.76 2.66
N ALA A 124 -2.60 -13.20 1.46
CA ALA A 124 -1.90 -13.89 0.39
C ALA A 124 -0.42 -14.15 0.74
N LEU A 125 0.26 -13.23 1.44
CA LEU A 125 1.68 -13.39 1.78
C LEU A 125 1.90 -14.39 2.93
N THR A 126 1.00 -14.45 3.91
CA THR A 126 1.15 -15.34 5.09
C THR A 126 0.50 -16.70 4.89
N THR A 127 -0.40 -16.86 3.91
CA THR A 127 -0.94 -18.17 3.53
C THR A 127 0.19 -19.14 3.17
N MET A 128 0.29 -20.25 3.91
CA MET A 128 1.40 -21.20 3.80
C MET A 128 1.42 -21.91 2.44
N ASN A 129 0.28 -22.48 2.04
CA ASN A 129 0.13 -23.25 0.81
C ASN A 129 -0.31 -22.35 -0.34
N ASP A 130 0.49 -22.32 -1.40
CA ASP A 130 0.29 -21.44 -2.55
C ASP A 130 -1.10 -21.63 -3.20
N ALA A 131 -1.61 -22.86 -3.24
CA ALA A 131 -2.90 -23.20 -3.84
C ALA A 131 -4.07 -22.45 -3.19
N ASP A 132 -3.96 -22.11 -1.91
CA ASP A 132 -5.02 -21.49 -1.12
C ASP A 132 -5.08 -19.96 -1.28
N ARG A 133 -4.11 -19.35 -1.98
CA ARG A 133 -4.13 -17.90 -2.28
C ARG A 133 -5.19 -17.55 -3.33
N ASP A 134 -5.95 -16.48 -3.12
CA ASP A 134 -6.90 -15.92 -4.11
C ASP A 134 -6.26 -14.78 -4.92
N MET A 135 -5.92 -15.04 -6.18
CA MET A 135 -5.38 -14.00 -7.07
C MET A 135 -6.43 -12.97 -7.51
N HIS A 136 -7.72 -13.30 -7.45
CA HIS A 136 -8.78 -12.33 -7.67
C HIS A 136 -8.88 -11.35 -6.49
N ALA A 137 -8.57 -11.78 -5.25
CA ALA A 137 -8.45 -10.86 -4.12
C ALA A 137 -7.31 -9.87 -4.32
N ILE A 138 -6.16 -10.33 -4.83
CA ILE A 138 -5.04 -9.45 -5.21
C ILE A 138 -5.43 -8.48 -6.33
N SER A 139 -6.10 -8.97 -7.38
CA SER A 139 -6.61 -8.12 -8.46
C SER A 139 -7.53 -7.01 -7.95
N ARG A 140 -8.48 -7.35 -7.05
CA ARG A 140 -9.35 -6.37 -6.39
C ARG A 140 -8.57 -5.39 -5.52
N ALA A 141 -7.58 -5.86 -4.77
CA ALA A 141 -6.73 -5.02 -3.93
C ALA A 141 -5.98 -3.97 -4.77
N ILE A 142 -5.41 -4.38 -5.92
CA ILE A 142 -4.71 -3.49 -6.84
C ILE A 142 -5.66 -2.44 -7.45
N CYS A 143 -6.85 -2.84 -7.89
CA CYS A 143 -7.77 -1.95 -8.60
C CYS A 143 -8.67 -1.06 -7.73
N THR A 144 -8.83 -1.36 -6.44
CA THR A 144 -9.69 -0.55 -5.55
C THR A 144 -9.21 0.91 -5.49
N HIS A 145 -10.14 1.87 -5.47
CA HIS A 145 -9.86 3.29 -5.25
C HIS A 145 -11.07 3.96 -4.59
N TYR A 146 -10.87 5.10 -3.95
CA TYR A 146 -11.99 5.89 -3.41
C TYR A 146 -12.35 7.01 -4.36
N ASN A 147 -13.65 7.21 -4.61
CA ASN A 147 -14.18 8.31 -5.43
C ASN A 147 -13.52 8.47 -6.83
N GLY A 148 -13.03 7.38 -7.42
CA GLY A 148 -12.36 7.41 -8.74
C GLY A 148 -10.91 7.91 -8.71
N ASP A 149 -10.35 8.17 -7.53
CA ASP A 149 -8.99 8.66 -7.33
C ASP A 149 -8.18 7.63 -6.53
N ALA A 150 -7.16 7.06 -7.15
CA ALA A 150 -6.34 6.06 -6.52
C ALA A 150 -5.40 6.64 -5.45
N PHE A 151 -5.18 7.95 -5.40
CA PHE A 151 -4.37 8.60 -4.37
C PHE A 151 -5.16 9.00 -3.12
N GLN A 152 -6.49 8.79 -3.12
CA GLN A 152 -7.30 8.87 -1.89
C GLN A 152 -7.11 7.68 -0.95
N ARG A 153 -6.15 6.78 -1.24
CA ARG A 153 -5.82 5.66 -0.37
C ARG A 153 -4.33 5.59 -0.05
N VAL A 154 -4.03 5.19 1.18
CA VAL A 154 -2.69 4.77 1.60
C VAL A 154 -2.63 3.25 1.59
N ILE A 155 -1.61 2.69 0.93
CA ILE A 155 -1.38 1.25 0.81
C ILE A 155 -0.07 0.88 1.49
N TYR A 156 -0.05 -0.25 2.19
CA TYR A 156 1.08 -0.74 2.98
C TYR A 156 0.93 -2.23 3.26
N THR A 157 2.02 -2.85 3.74
CA THR A 157 2.03 -4.22 4.26
C THR A 157 2.35 -4.30 5.76
N GLU A 158 3.00 -3.27 6.31
CA GLU A 158 3.25 -3.15 7.75
C GLU A 158 2.90 -1.75 8.23
N SER A 159 2.41 -1.68 9.46
CA SER A 159 2.29 -0.46 10.27
C SER A 159 2.69 -0.81 11.70
N HIS A 160 2.88 0.20 12.56
CA HIS A 160 3.18 -0.06 13.97
C HIS A 160 2.12 -0.94 14.66
N ASP A 161 0.83 -0.83 14.28
CA ASP A 161 -0.24 -1.67 14.83
C ASP A 161 -0.27 -3.10 14.27
N GLU A 162 0.23 -3.30 13.04
CA GLU A 162 0.30 -4.63 12.45
C GLU A 162 1.45 -5.47 12.99
N VAL A 163 2.48 -4.83 13.55
CA VAL A 163 3.69 -5.53 14.00
C VAL A 163 3.96 -5.39 15.50
N ALA A 164 3.02 -4.83 16.27
CA ALA A 164 3.10 -4.71 17.73
C ALA A 164 1.94 -5.44 18.43
N ASN A 165 1.80 -5.25 19.75
CA ASN A 165 0.64 -5.71 20.53
C ASN A 165 0.34 -7.22 20.42
N GLY A 166 1.38 -8.06 20.41
CA GLY A 166 1.27 -9.51 20.29
C GLY A 166 1.29 -10.03 18.85
N LYS A 167 1.40 -9.14 17.86
CA LYS A 167 1.75 -9.46 16.47
C LYS A 167 3.26 -9.30 16.26
N CYS A 168 3.75 -9.82 15.14
CA CYS A 168 5.15 -9.70 14.72
C CYS A 168 5.24 -9.10 13.32
N ARG A 169 6.46 -8.82 12.87
CA ARG A 169 6.70 -8.36 11.50
C ARG A 169 6.35 -9.44 10.49
N LEU A 170 5.99 -9.01 9.28
CA LEU A 170 5.51 -9.91 8.23
C LEU A 170 6.52 -11.04 7.91
N PRO A 171 7.85 -10.80 7.83
CA PRO A 171 8.82 -11.87 7.63
C PRO A 171 8.81 -12.92 8.75
N GLU A 172 8.59 -12.50 10.00
CA GLU A 172 8.56 -13.39 11.17
C GLU A 172 7.35 -14.33 11.09
N GLU A 173 6.18 -13.79 10.73
CA GLU A 173 4.96 -14.58 10.52
C GLU A 173 5.12 -15.57 9.37
N ILE A 174 5.64 -15.12 8.22
CA ILE A 174 5.85 -15.98 7.04
C ILE A 174 6.85 -17.10 7.33
N GLY A 175 7.95 -16.76 8.00
CA GLY A 175 9.04 -17.67 8.33
C GLY A 175 8.74 -18.59 9.51
N GLY A 176 7.62 -18.40 10.21
CA GLY A 176 7.33 -19.13 11.45
C GLY A 176 8.37 -18.90 12.54
N GLY A 177 8.92 -17.69 12.62
CA GLY A 177 10.00 -17.30 13.53
C GLY A 177 11.40 -17.25 12.90
N ASP A 178 11.55 -17.66 11.64
CA ASP A 178 12.81 -17.55 10.88
C ASP A 178 12.69 -16.47 9.80
N VAL A 179 13.03 -15.23 10.15
CA VAL A 179 12.98 -14.08 9.23
C VAL A 179 13.98 -14.17 8.07
N GLU A 180 15.03 -14.99 8.21
CA GLU A 180 16.03 -15.21 7.16
C GLU A 180 15.63 -16.35 6.22
N SER A 181 14.53 -17.05 6.49
CA SER A 181 14.04 -18.11 5.61
C SER A 181 13.79 -17.60 4.19
N TYR A 182 14.05 -18.44 3.20
CA TYR A 182 13.78 -18.15 1.79
C TYR A 182 12.36 -17.62 1.56
N PHE A 183 11.37 -18.21 2.24
CA PHE A 183 9.96 -17.80 2.14
C PHE A 183 9.72 -16.40 2.70
N ALA A 184 10.27 -16.09 3.88
CA ALA A 184 10.17 -14.78 4.50
C ALA A 184 10.74 -13.68 3.59
N LYS A 185 11.97 -13.88 3.11
CA LYS A 185 12.66 -12.95 2.20
C LYS A 185 11.85 -12.72 0.92
N LYS A 186 11.49 -13.80 0.22
CA LYS A 186 10.84 -13.71 -1.09
C LYS A 186 9.43 -13.13 -1.04
N ARG A 187 8.62 -13.53 -0.05
CA ARG A 187 7.24 -13.04 0.08
C ARG A 187 7.18 -11.62 0.64
N MET A 188 8.11 -11.21 1.51
CA MET A 188 8.28 -9.80 1.87
C MET A 188 8.55 -8.93 0.64
N VAL A 189 9.42 -9.40 -0.27
CA VAL A 189 9.70 -8.71 -1.53
C VAL A 189 8.47 -8.58 -2.43
N LEU A 190 7.58 -9.60 -2.47
CA LEU A 190 6.28 -9.46 -3.15
C LEU A 190 5.45 -8.33 -2.56
N GLY A 191 5.34 -8.25 -1.24
CA GLY A 191 4.62 -7.19 -0.53
C GLY A 191 5.19 -5.80 -0.79
N ALA A 192 6.52 -5.66 -0.75
CA ALA A 192 7.23 -4.42 -1.07
C ALA A 192 6.95 -3.97 -2.50
N ALA A 193 7.05 -4.89 -3.46
CA ALA A 193 6.79 -4.60 -4.86
C ALA A 193 5.33 -4.20 -5.10
N LEU A 194 4.34 -4.91 -4.55
CA LEU A 194 2.94 -4.53 -4.64
C LEU A 194 2.71 -3.13 -4.05
N THR A 195 3.23 -2.86 -2.86
CA THR A 195 3.08 -1.55 -2.19
C THR A 195 3.66 -0.42 -3.03
N LEU A 196 4.82 -0.63 -3.65
CA LEU A 196 5.53 0.41 -4.41
C LEU A 196 5.12 0.48 -5.88
N THR A 197 4.37 -0.50 -6.41
CA THR A 197 3.98 -0.53 -7.84
C THR A 197 2.48 -0.55 -8.09
N ALA A 198 1.63 -0.78 -7.09
CA ALA A 198 0.18 -0.59 -7.17
C ALA A 198 -0.22 0.90 -7.04
N PRO A 199 -1.41 1.32 -7.50
CA PRO A 199 -1.83 2.71 -7.45
C PRO A 199 -2.31 3.06 -6.03
N GLY A 200 -1.78 4.13 -5.43
CA GLY A 200 -2.00 4.46 -4.02
C GLY A 200 -0.81 5.23 -3.44
N ILE A 201 -1.00 5.94 -2.33
CA ILE A 201 0.12 6.51 -1.58
C ILE A 201 0.81 5.37 -0.84
N PRO A 202 2.06 5.00 -1.19
CA PRO A 202 2.75 3.92 -0.49
C PRO A 202 3.22 4.38 0.89
N MET A 203 3.09 3.51 1.88
CA MET A 203 3.69 3.69 3.21
C MET A 203 4.52 2.44 3.55
N LEU A 204 5.72 2.68 4.08
CA LEU A 204 6.61 1.64 4.60
C LEU A 204 6.82 1.89 6.09
N PHE A 205 6.84 0.83 6.88
CA PHE A 205 7.15 0.93 8.30
C PHE A 205 8.64 0.65 8.55
N GLN A 206 9.23 1.36 9.51
CA GLN A 206 10.66 1.29 9.75
C GLN A 206 11.12 -0.15 10.07
N GLY A 207 12.24 -0.57 9.46
CA GLY A 207 12.80 -1.91 9.61
C GLY A 207 12.27 -2.94 8.61
N GLN A 208 11.16 -2.65 7.92
CA GLN A 208 10.63 -3.51 6.86
C GLN A 208 11.63 -3.65 5.70
N GLU A 209 12.43 -2.61 5.45
CA GLU A 209 13.36 -2.50 4.33
C GLU A 209 14.64 -3.34 4.46
N PHE A 210 14.86 -3.98 5.62
CA PHE A 210 16.02 -4.80 5.90
C PHE A 210 15.74 -6.04 6.77
N LEU A 211 14.49 -6.54 6.76
CA LEU A 211 14.08 -7.72 7.54
C LEU A 211 14.34 -7.58 9.04
N ALA A 212 13.99 -6.44 9.63
CA ALA A 212 14.03 -6.32 11.09
C ALA A 212 13.26 -7.51 11.73
N PRO A 213 13.83 -8.20 12.73
CA PRO A 213 13.20 -9.36 13.35
C PRO A 213 12.14 -8.97 14.37
N GLY A 214 11.31 -9.96 14.76
CA GLY A 214 10.40 -9.86 15.89
C GLY A 214 9.27 -8.86 15.71
N SER A 215 8.85 -8.26 16.83
CA SER A 215 7.78 -7.26 16.90
C SER A 215 8.35 -5.85 17.02
N PHE A 216 7.57 -4.84 16.67
CA PHE A 216 7.88 -3.45 16.99
C PHE A 216 7.79 -3.19 18.50
N ASN A 217 8.77 -2.45 19.00
CA ASN A 217 8.85 -1.99 20.38
C ASN A 217 9.32 -0.53 20.36
N ASP A 218 8.57 0.36 21.01
CA ASP A 218 8.83 1.80 21.05
C ASP A 218 9.96 2.18 22.03
N THR A 219 10.38 1.25 22.88
CA THR A 219 11.48 1.43 23.84
C THR A 219 12.81 0.84 23.37
N GLU A 220 12.79 0.03 22.31
CA GLU A 220 13.98 -0.62 21.75
C GLU A 220 14.32 -0.03 20.38
N PRO A 221 15.54 0.49 20.17
CA PRO A 221 15.93 0.99 18.86
C PRO A 221 16.04 -0.15 17.85
N LEU A 222 15.83 0.18 16.56
CA LEU A 222 16.14 -0.76 15.48
C LEU A 222 17.60 -1.20 15.54
N GLN A 223 17.82 -2.50 15.30
CA GLN A 223 19.15 -3.09 15.23
C GLN A 223 19.78 -2.80 13.86
N TRP A 224 20.42 -1.64 13.71
CA TRP A 224 20.94 -1.17 12.43
C TRP A 224 21.96 -2.09 11.75
N ASP A 225 22.66 -2.95 12.50
CA ASP A 225 23.55 -3.98 11.95
C ASP A 225 22.82 -4.92 10.98
N TRP A 226 21.50 -5.12 11.17
CA TRP A 226 20.66 -5.87 10.21
C TRP A 226 20.55 -5.18 8.86
N ALA A 227 20.52 -3.85 8.82
CA ALA A 227 20.50 -3.09 7.57
C ALA A 227 21.81 -3.25 6.79
N GLU A 228 22.94 -3.37 7.50
CA GLU A 228 24.24 -3.64 6.88
C GLU A 228 24.34 -5.08 6.37
N ALA A 229 23.90 -6.06 7.19
CA ALA A 229 23.85 -7.47 6.80
C ALA A 229 22.95 -7.72 5.60
N HIS A 230 21.85 -6.95 5.47
CA HIS A 230 20.86 -7.04 4.40
C HIS A 230 20.88 -5.81 3.47
N ALA A 231 22.07 -5.27 3.20
CA ALA A 231 22.22 -4.08 2.36
C ALA A 231 21.65 -4.25 0.94
N GLY A 232 21.63 -5.50 0.43
CA GLY A 232 20.98 -5.84 -0.84
C GLY A 232 19.46 -5.64 -0.80
N LEU A 233 18.78 -6.00 0.27
CA LEU A 233 17.35 -5.75 0.44
C LEU A 233 17.06 -4.26 0.59
N THR A 234 17.92 -3.54 1.32
CA THR A 234 17.83 -2.07 1.37
C THR A 234 18.02 -1.45 -0.02
N GLN A 235 18.89 -2.03 -0.87
CA GLN A 235 19.03 -1.63 -2.29
C GLN A 235 17.77 -1.95 -3.11
N LEU A 236 17.13 -3.10 -2.89
CA LEU A 236 15.87 -3.47 -3.53
C LEU A 236 14.78 -2.42 -3.30
N TYR A 237 14.59 -1.97 -2.05
CA TYR A 237 13.62 -0.93 -1.73
C TYR A 237 13.97 0.40 -2.41
N ARG A 238 15.25 0.78 -2.43
CA ARG A 238 15.71 1.98 -3.15
C ARG A 238 15.42 1.91 -4.65
N ASP A 239 15.63 0.75 -5.28
CA ASP A 239 15.34 0.56 -6.69
C ASP A 239 13.83 0.62 -6.97
N LEU A 240 12.99 -0.03 -6.17
CA LEU A 240 11.52 0.07 -6.28
C LEU A 240 11.02 1.51 -6.10
N ILE A 241 11.56 2.25 -5.12
CA ILE A 241 11.23 3.67 -4.92
C ILE A 241 11.67 4.50 -6.14
N ALA A 242 12.84 4.23 -6.71
CA ALA A 242 13.33 4.92 -7.89
C ALA A 242 12.43 4.68 -9.11
N LEU A 243 11.89 3.47 -9.28
CA LEU A 243 10.92 3.13 -10.32
C LEU A 243 9.57 3.83 -10.08
N ARG A 244 9.03 3.77 -8.86
CA ARG A 244 7.77 4.42 -8.48
C ARG A 244 7.80 5.93 -8.72
N ARG A 245 8.95 6.56 -8.47
CA ARG A 245 9.18 8.00 -8.69
C ARG A 245 9.65 8.33 -10.11
N ASP A 246 9.86 7.32 -10.95
CA ASP A 246 10.42 7.43 -12.30
C ASP A 246 11.72 8.26 -12.37
N LEU A 247 12.65 8.03 -11.43
CA LEU A 247 13.88 8.83 -11.33
C LEU A 247 14.82 8.66 -12.54
N ARG A 248 14.61 7.62 -13.35
CA ARG A 248 15.41 7.31 -14.53
C ARG A 248 14.65 7.55 -15.85
N GLY A 249 13.39 7.98 -15.82
CA GLY A 249 12.58 8.23 -17.02
C GLY A 249 12.24 6.96 -17.81
N VAL A 250 12.14 5.81 -17.13
CA VAL A 250 11.90 4.49 -17.75
C VAL A 250 10.63 3.82 -17.25
N THR A 251 10.00 4.31 -16.18
CA THR A 251 8.74 3.79 -15.63
C THR A 251 7.74 4.92 -15.35
N PRO A 252 7.47 5.81 -16.32
CA PRO A 252 6.58 6.95 -16.11
C PRO A 252 5.18 6.50 -15.70
N GLY A 253 4.74 5.35 -16.21
CA GLY A 253 3.42 4.80 -15.89
C GLY A 253 3.22 4.49 -14.41
N LEU A 254 4.28 4.15 -13.67
CA LEU A 254 4.16 3.91 -12.23
C LEU A 254 3.80 5.15 -11.44
N ARG A 255 3.98 6.38 -11.95
CA ARG A 255 3.62 7.62 -11.25
C ARG A 255 2.12 7.90 -11.26
N GLY A 256 1.44 7.52 -12.33
CA GLY A 256 0.04 7.85 -12.59
C GLY A 256 -0.98 7.04 -11.82
N GLN A 257 -2.26 7.38 -11.95
CA GLN A 257 -3.36 6.63 -11.31
C GLN A 257 -3.94 5.54 -12.20
N GLY A 258 -3.69 5.58 -13.51
CA GLY A 258 -4.21 4.62 -14.47
C GLY A 258 -3.75 3.21 -14.11
N CYS A 259 -4.69 2.27 -14.06
CA CYS A 259 -4.43 0.90 -13.68
C CYS A 259 -5.40 -0.06 -14.38
N HIS A 260 -4.87 -1.17 -14.89
CA HIS A 260 -5.67 -2.28 -15.40
C HIS A 260 -4.98 -3.60 -15.05
N VAL A 261 -5.59 -4.38 -14.17
CA VAL A 261 -5.21 -5.79 -13.98
C VAL A 261 -5.83 -6.58 -15.13
N PHE A 262 -5.01 -6.95 -16.10
CA PHE A 262 -5.46 -7.60 -17.33
C PHE A 262 -5.22 -9.11 -17.32
N HIS A 263 -4.33 -9.59 -16.46
CA HIS A 263 -4.02 -11.01 -16.33
C HIS A 263 -4.20 -11.45 -14.87
N VAL A 264 -5.07 -12.44 -14.66
CA VAL A 264 -5.25 -13.11 -13.36
C VAL A 264 -5.31 -14.60 -13.62
N ASN A 265 -4.24 -15.30 -13.31
CA ASN A 265 -4.20 -16.76 -13.35
C ASN A 265 -4.17 -17.30 -11.93
N ASN A 266 -5.34 -17.75 -11.47
CA ASN A 266 -5.51 -18.25 -10.11
C ASN A 266 -4.91 -19.65 -9.91
N ASP A 267 -4.63 -20.40 -10.97
CA ASP A 267 -4.02 -21.73 -10.87
C ASP A 267 -2.50 -21.63 -10.79
N ASP A 268 -1.90 -20.83 -11.68
CA ASP A 268 -0.45 -20.58 -11.68
C ASP A 268 0.00 -19.59 -10.61
N LYS A 269 -0.96 -18.88 -9.99
CA LYS A 269 -0.76 -17.81 -9.01
C LYS A 269 -0.01 -16.61 -9.58
N VAL A 270 -0.38 -16.18 -10.78
CA VAL A 270 0.24 -15.04 -11.48
C VAL A 270 -0.78 -13.93 -11.67
N VAL A 271 -0.36 -12.69 -11.37
CA VAL A 271 -1.12 -11.47 -11.67
C VAL A 271 -0.24 -10.54 -12.50
N ALA A 272 -0.78 -9.98 -13.58
CA ALA A 272 -0.14 -8.90 -14.33
C ALA A 272 -1.08 -7.69 -14.45
N PHE A 273 -0.50 -6.51 -14.25
CA PHE A 273 -1.24 -5.26 -14.34
C PHE A 273 -0.41 -4.16 -14.99
N ALA A 274 -1.10 -3.30 -15.75
CA ALA A 274 -0.54 -2.13 -16.40
C ALA A 274 -0.85 -0.89 -15.57
N ARG A 275 0.14 0.01 -15.47
CA ARG A 275 0.04 1.34 -14.85
C ARG A 275 0.38 2.42 -15.86
N TRP A 276 -0.35 3.53 -15.88
CA TRP A 276 -0.04 4.68 -16.73
C TRP A 276 -0.38 6.02 -16.07
N ASP A 277 0.30 7.08 -16.51
CA ASP A 277 0.00 8.47 -16.15
C ASP A 277 -1.03 9.05 -17.13
N ASP A 278 -0.59 9.41 -18.33
CA ASP A 278 -1.48 10.01 -19.32
C ASP A 278 -2.20 8.97 -20.20
N SER A 279 -1.47 7.96 -20.68
CA SER A 279 -1.97 7.03 -21.71
C SER A 279 -1.55 5.57 -21.48
N PRO A 280 -2.46 4.59 -21.68
CA PRO A 280 -2.14 3.16 -21.64
C PRO A 280 -1.02 2.71 -22.60
N GLU A 281 -0.75 3.45 -23.68
CA GLU A 281 0.31 3.08 -24.64
C GLU A 281 1.74 3.21 -24.08
N ASN A 282 1.90 4.05 -23.04
CA ASN A 282 3.15 4.27 -22.31
C ASN A 282 3.14 3.54 -20.96
N ALA A 283 2.37 2.46 -20.87
CA ALA A 283 2.21 1.74 -19.62
C ALA A 283 3.52 1.11 -19.13
N THR A 284 3.67 1.10 -17.81
CA THR A 284 4.58 0.18 -17.12
C THR A 284 3.79 -1.03 -16.68
N ILE A 285 4.26 -2.23 -17.02
CA ILE A 285 3.62 -3.50 -16.63
C ILE A 285 4.36 -4.07 -15.43
N VAL A 286 3.61 -4.61 -14.48
CA VAL A 286 4.13 -5.34 -13.34
C VAL A 286 3.56 -6.75 -13.41
N VAL A 287 4.43 -7.75 -13.30
CA VAL A 287 4.04 -9.17 -13.27
C VAL A 287 4.53 -9.76 -11.97
N VAL A 288 3.62 -10.39 -11.24
CA VAL A 288 3.87 -10.95 -9.91
C VAL A 288 3.54 -12.43 -9.93
N ASN A 289 4.54 -13.27 -9.67
CA ASN A 289 4.37 -14.70 -9.44
C ASN A 289 4.29 -14.94 -7.93
N PHE A 290 3.13 -15.36 -7.44
CA PHE A 290 2.92 -15.72 -6.05
C PHE A 290 3.21 -17.19 -5.75
N ALA A 291 3.61 -18.02 -6.71
CA ALA A 291 3.94 -19.42 -6.45
C ALA A 291 5.43 -19.63 -6.16
N ASN A 292 5.75 -20.65 -5.34
CA ASN A 292 7.07 -21.24 -5.16
C ASN A 292 7.50 -22.10 -6.38
N GLN A 293 6.97 -21.78 -7.55
CA GLN A 293 7.26 -22.48 -8.79
C GLN A 293 7.67 -21.45 -9.82
N ALA A 294 8.82 -21.65 -10.45
CA ALA A 294 9.26 -20.84 -11.57
C ALA A 294 8.35 -21.06 -12.78
N ARG A 295 8.12 -20.02 -13.57
CA ARG A 295 7.32 -20.06 -14.80
C ARG A 295 8.20 -19.63 -15.98
N PRO A 296 8.94 -20.56 -16.62
CA PRO A 296 9.72 -20.23 -17.80
C PRO A 296 8.80 -19.99 -19.01
N GLY A 297 9.10 -18.99 -19.83
CA GLY A 297 8.33 -18.66 -21.04
C GLY A 297 6.86 -18.30 -20.77
N TYR A 298 6.55 -17.72 -19.61
CA TYR A 298 5.19 -17.37 -19.23
C TYR A 298 4.65 -16.24 -20.09
N THR A 299 3.52 -16.48 -20.77
CA THR A 299 2.97 -15.55 -21.75
C THR A 299 1.88 -14.67 -21.14
N ILE A 300 2.00 -13.36 -21.36
CA ILE A 300 1.01 -12.35 -20.98
C ILE A 300 0.69 -11.45 -22.17
N GLY A 301 -0.48 -10.82 -22.14
CA GLY A 301 -0.84 -9.79 -23.12
C GLY A 301 0.00 -8.52 -22.96
N LEU A 302 0.22 -7.80 -24.06
CA LEU A 302 0.97 -6.54 -24.10
C LEU A 302 0.15 -5.46 -24.82
N PRO A 303 0.00 -4.25 -24.23
CA PRO A 303 -0.86 -3.20 -24.77
C PRO A 303 -0.29 -2.50 -26.02
N ALA A 304 0.99 -2.68 -26.33
CA ALA A 304 1.66 -1.96 -27.41
C ALA A 304 2.86 -2.71 -28.00
N GLN A 305 3.17 -2.40 -29.26
CA GLN A 305 4.21 -3.04 -30.05
C GLN A 305 5.62 -2.64 -29.61
N GLY A 306 6.59 -3.41 -30.09
CA GLY A 306 8.01 -3.13 -29.93
C GLY A 306 8.63 -3.92 -28.80
N SER A 307 9.82 -3.49 -28.38
CA SER A 307 10.58 -4.17 -27.34
C SER A 307 10.09 -3.79 -25.96
N TRP A 308 9.88 -4.78 -25.10
CA TRP A 308 9.57 -4.60 -23.69
C TRP A 308 10.78 -5.00 -22.87
N THR A 309 11.35 -4.02 -22.17
CA THR A 309 12.57 -4.20 -21.38
C THR A 309 12.22 -4.52 -19.92
N VAL A 310 12.91 -5.51 -19.34
CA VAL A 310 12.88 -5.77 -17.90
C VAL A 310 13.65 -4.66 -17.18
N ARG A 311 12.91 -3.80 -16.47
CA ARG A 311 13.46 -2.69 -15.67
C ARG A 311 13.81 -3.10 -14.25
N PHE A 312 13.21 -4.19 -13.77
CA PHE A 312 13.43 -4.76 -12.45
C PHE A 312 13.15 -6.26 -12.47
N ASN A 313 13.99 -7.02 -11.77
CA ASN A 313 13.80 -8.43 -11.49
C ASN A 313 14.09 -8.66 -10.01
N SER A 314 13.06 -9.05 -9.26
CA SER A 314 13.17 -9.21 -7.81
C SER A 314 14.02 -10.40 -7.37
N ASP A 315 14.36 -11.31 -8.29
CA ASP A 315 15.22 -12.48 -8.04
C ASP A 315 16.71 -12.22 -8.35
N TRP A 316 17.10 -10.97 -8.53
CA TRP A 316 18.51 -10.62 -8.67
C TRP A 316 19.28 -10.94 -7.39
N GLN A 317 20.31 -11.78 -7.49
CA GLN A 317 21.15 -12.22 -6.38
C GLN A 317 21.93 -11.07 -5.72
N GLY A 318 22.03 -9.91 -6.38
CA GLY A 318 22.55 -8.69 -5.76
C GLY A 318 21.69 -8.19 -4.59
N TYR A 319 20.43 -8.63 -4.49
CA TYR A 319 19.54 -8.28 -3.39
C TYR A 319 19.65 -9.25 -2.20
N ASP A 320 19.83 -10.54 -2.45
CA ASP A 320 20.11 -11.55 -1.43
C ASP A 320 20.76 -12.78 -2.08
N GLN A 321 21.68 -13.43 -1.36
CA GLN A 321 22.41 -14.60 -1.86
C GLN A 321 21.51 -15.82 -2.15
N ASP A 322 20.36 -15.91 -1.48
CA ASP A 322 19.38 -16.98 -1.67
C ASP A 322 18.56 -16.81 -2.96
N PHE A 323 18.66 -15.65 -3.61
CA PHE A 323 17.99 -15.39 -4.89
C PHE A 323 18.83 -15.95 -6.04
N GLN A 324 18.16 -16.50 -7.06
CA GLN A 324 18.80 -17.42 -8.00
C GLN A 324 19.27 -16.76 -9.29
N ASN A 325 19.16 -15.43 -9.42
CA ASN A 325 19.35 -14.73 -10.70
C ASN A 325 18.53 -15.38 -11.82
N PHE A 326 17.29 -15.79 -11.52
CA PHE A 326 16.43 -16.39 -12.52
C PHE A 326 16.32 -15.42 -13.70
N THR A 327 16.86 -15.84 -14.84
CA THR A 327 17.15 -14.91 -15.92
C THR A 327 15.86 -14.52 -16.59
N CYS A 328 15.53 -13.24 -16.59
CA CYS A 328 14.40 -12.69 -17.33
C CYS A 328 14.92 -11.68 -18.34
N TYR A 329 14.86 -12.03 -19.62
CA TYR A 329 15.17 -11.11 -20.71
C TYR A 329 13.95 -10.27 -21.07
N GLY A 330 14.19 -9.12 -21.69
CA GLY A 330 13.14 -8.41 -22.40
C GLY A 330 12.60 -9.24 -23.58
N ALA A 331 11.43 -8.87 -24.09
CA ALA A 331 10.81 -9.55 -25.21
C ALA A 331 10.26 -8.52 -26.21
N ASP A 332 10.35 -8.85 -27.49
CA ASP A 332 9.64 -8.10 -28.53
C ASP A 332 8.19 -8.59 -28.59
N ALA A 333 7.25 -7.65 -28.57
CA ALA A 333 5.83 -7.94 -28.66
C ALA A 333 5.50 -8.67 -29.97
N GLN A 334 4.80 -9.80 -29.86
CA GLN A 334 4.35 -10.62 -30.98
C GLN A 334 2.86 -10.40 -31.21
N TRP A 335 2.42 -10.51 -32.47
CA TRP A 335 1.01 -10.43 -32.82
C TRP A 335 0.26 -11.70 -32.42
N GLY A 336 -0.90 -11.52 -31.79
CA GLY A 336 -1.78 -12.59 -31.35
C GLY A 336 -2.63 -12.10 -30.18
N ASP A 337 -3.94 -12.37 -30.25
CA ASP A 337 -4.84 -11.93 -29.19
C ASP A 337 -4.55 -12.71 -27.89
N TYR A 338 -4.28 -12.00 -26.79
CA TYR A 338 -4.02 -12.57 -25.48
C TYR A 338 -4.36 -11.56 -24.37
N ASP A 339 -5.00 -12.00 -23.28
CA ASP A 339 -5.46 -11.14 -22.18
C ASP A 339 -6.22 -9.87 -22.62
N GLY A 340 -6.96 -9.94 -23.74
CA GLY A 340 -7.69 -8.80 -24.30
C GLY A 340 -6.84 -7.77 -25.05
N PHE A 341 -5.56 -8.04 -25.28
CA PHE A 341 -4.66 -7.24 -26.10
C PHE A 341 -4.35 -7.91 -27.44
N PRO A 342 -4.03 -7.15 -28.51
CA PRO A 342 -3.71 -7.71 -29.84
C PRO A 342 -2.29 -8.30 -29.94
N GLN A 343 -1.52 -8.19 -28.85
CA GLN A 343 -0.13 -8.63 -28.76
C GLN A 343 0.14 -9.33 -27.44
N HIS A 344 1.21 -10.12 -27.43
CA HIS A 344 1.69 -10.81 -26.25
C HIS A 344 3.22 -10.92 -26.24
N GLY A 345 3.78 -11.28 -25.09
CA GLY A 345 5.19 -11.58 -24.91
C GLY A 345 5.39 -12.64 -23.84
N SER A 346 6.49 -13.38 -23.92
CA SER A 346 6.83 -14.44 -22.98
C SER A 346 8.02 -14.03 -22.12
N PHE A 347 7.88 -14.21 -20.81
CA PHE A 347 8.87 -13.82 -19.82
C PHE A 347 9.12 -14.95 -18.82
N ASP A 348 10.34 -15.02 -18.32
CA ASP A 348 10.74 -16.00 -17.33
C ASP A 348 10.46 -15.45 -15.93
N LEU A 349 9.53 -16.06 -15.19
CA LEU A 349 9.16 -15.63 -13.84
C LEU A 349 9.79 -16.52 -12.79
N ALA A 350 10.62 -15.94 -11.93
CA ALA A 350 11.19 -16.64 -10.78
C ALA A 350 10.10 -17.10 -9.79
N PRO A 351 10.35 -18.12 -8.96
CA PRO A 351 9.51 -18.41 -7.80
C PRO A 351 9.38 -17.17 -6.92
N TYR A 352 8.16 -16.82 -6.50
CA TYR A 352 7.90 -15.59 -5.74
C TYR A 352 8.55 -14.34 -6.37
N GLY A 353 8.55 -14.27 -7.70
CA GLY A 353 9.24 -13.26 -8.48
C GLY A 353 8.34 -12.10 -8.88
N VAL A 354 8.95 -10.91 -9.00
CA VAL A 354 8.34 -9.73 -9.60
C VAL A 354 9.22 -9.21 -10.69
N ILE A 355 8.62 -8.92 -11.84
CA ILE A 355 9.27 -8.16 -12.90
C ILE A 355 8.49 -6.88 -13.19
N VAL A 356 9.22 -5.80 -13.46
CA VAL A 356 8.66 -4.54 -13.94
C VAL A 356 9.15 -4.34 -15.37
N LEU A 357 8.21 -4.13 -16.29
CA LEU A 357 8.45 -4.01 -17.72
C LEU A 357 8.03 -2.63 -18.21
N SER A 358 8.81 -2.07 -19.12
CA SER A 358 8.40 -0.91 -19.92
C SER A 358 9.09 -0.93 -21.27
N ARG A 359 8.54 -0.16 -22.21
CA ARG A 359 9.05 -0.06 -23.58
C ARG A 359 10.39 0.68 -23.66
#